data_AF-A0A397IES3-F1
#
_entry.id   AF-A0A397IES3-F1
#
_cell.length_a   1.000
_cell.length_b   1.000
_cell.length_c   1.000
_cell.angle_alpha   90.00
_cell.angle_beta   90.00
_cell.angle_gamma   90.00
#
_symmetry.space_group_name_H-M   'P 1'
#
loop_
_entity.id
_entity.type
_entity.pdbx_description
1 polymer ?
#
loop_
_entity_poly.entity_id
_entity_poly.type
_entity_poly.pdbx_seq_one_letter_code
_entity_poly.pdbx_strand_id
1 'polypeptide(L)'
;MDENLLNPKELTSDKKRNLLFNINQPLELLAQEFNEEWWPLISNFSTRKEGIPSDKRQKTKIRLSHLCFTKIKVLHFFKEGKVRVERFQDSPNHTHSLEESDKVKRPQIIRKFVEQEAVKNYRPSAILNTVKEYVAEKIDLSTSVKEFRLKEVTNITHKVRRALNAPLINSTHKTNRYDYRLFTLYICNEYGCWDVGTHFFVSNEDLDTISEVLKIVQRFAVRWKPRYFLQDQSNAEKNSIKLAFPGLKNGEQECEVIFCTVHLVRTWMNKIYDVNTQKKMIQTMYKWIRIGCEALIQEAINQCPVSTIKQYIKRYYLKNNKQWALWACQHSSLLIQVTSTNSLKSFHSELKRTTSARHGLIGACHKIITLNQKKRIPTVQIQNPNAEIPNAEIPNPKL
;
A
#
# COMPACT_ATOMS: atom_id res chain seq x y z
N MET A 1 2.24 -48.28 28.14
CA MET A 1 1.31 -48.39 27.00
C MET A 1 1.44 -47.11 26.20
N ASP A 2 2.38 -47.17 25.25
CA ASP A 2 2.57 -46.37 24.03
C ASP A 2 2.06 -44.92 24.01
N GLU A 3 2.91 -44.01 24.51
CA GLU A 3 2.96 -42.64 24.00
C GLU A 3 3.47 -42.71 22.55
N ASN A 4 2.56 -42.69 21.59
CA ASN A 4 2.87 -42.31 20.21
C ASN A 4 3.32 -40.83 20.21
N LEU A 5 4.57 -40.59 20.58
CA LEU A 5 5.27 -39.33 20.31
C LEU A 5 5.46 -39.23 18.79
N LEU A 6 4.42 -38.71 18.13
CA LEU A 6 4.42 -38.39 16.72
C LEU A 6 5.57 -37.40 16.46
N ASN A 7 6.70 -37.85 15.89
CA ASN A 7 7.84 -36.99 15.62
C ASN A 7 7.42 -35.89 14.62
N PRO A 8 7.26 -34.63 15.06
CA PRO A 8 6.71 -33.56 14.22
C PRO A 8 7.51 -33.30 12.93
N LYS A 9 8.81 -33.64 12.96
CA LYS A 9 9.76 -33.43 11.86
C LYS A 9 9.61 -34.41 10.71
N GLU A 10 8.95 -35.56 10.92
CA GLU A 10 8.76 -36.60 9.90
C GLU A 10 7.38 -36.51 9.20
N LEU A 11 6.54 -35.56 9.63
CA LEU A 11 5.21 -35.37 9.06
C LEU A 11 5.27 -34.51 7.79
N THR A 12 4.64 -35.00 6.72
CA THR A 12 4.40 -34.19 5.53
C THR A 12 3.50 -32.99 5.84
N SER A 13 3.60 -31.93 5.04
CA SER A 13 2.80 -30.71 5.24
C SER A 13 1.30 -31.00 5.25
N ASP A 14 0.80 -31.88 4.38
CA ASP A 14 -0.62 -32.26 4.36
C ASP A 14 -1.03 -33.08 5.59
N LYS A 15 -0.14 -33.88 6.19
CA LYS A 15 -0.39 -34.53 7.49
C LYS A 15 -0.45 -33.51 8.63
N LYS A 16 0.49 -32.55 8.69
CA LYS A 16 0.47 -31.44 9.66
C LYS A 16 -0.82 -30.63 9.55
N ARG A 17 -1.27 -30.33 8.32
CA ARG A 17 -2.54 -29.63 8.05
C ARG A 17 -3.74 -30.42 8.51
N ASN A 18 -3.81 -31.71 8.19
CA ASN A 18 -4.92 -32.55 8.61
C ASN A 18 -5.03 -32.64 10.14
N LEU A 19 -3.90 -32.76 10.85
CA LEU A 19 -3.87 -32.78 12.31
C LEU A 19 -4.41 -31.49 12.92
N LEU A 20 -4.03 -30.34 12.36
CA LEU A 20 -4.53 -29.03 12.82
C LEU A 20 -5.97 -28.74 12.41
N PHE A 21 -6.43 -29.30 11.29
CA PHE A 21 -7.77 -29.08 10.76
C PHE A 21 -8.80 -30.00 11.44
N ASN A 22 -8.41 -31.22 11.78
CA ASN A 22 -9.23 -32.27 12.42
C ASN A 22 -8.71 -32.59 13.85
N ILE A 23 -8.68 -31.58 14.72
CA ILE A 23 -8.19 -31.76 16.09
C ILE A 23 -9.22 -32.54 16.90
N ASN A 24 -8.93 -33.82 17.12
CA ASN A 24 -9.71 -34.69 18.01
C ASN A 24 -9.15 -34.73 19.44
N GLN A 25 -7.85 -34.45 19.60
CA GLN A 25 -7.15 -34.39 20.89
C GLN A 25 -6.24 -33.16 20.95
N PRO A 26 -6.02 -32.56 22.14
CA PRO A 26 -5.12 -31.42 22.28
C PRO A 26 -3.71 -31.74 21.76
N LEU A 27 -3.19 -30.85 20.92
CA LEU A 27 -1.84 -30.94 20.36
C LEU A 27 -0.94 -29.89 21.03
N GLU A 28 0.19 -30.32 21.59
CA GLU A 28 1.20 -29.43 22.15
C GLU A 28 2.44 -29.38 21.25
N LEU A 29 2.86 -28.16 20.92
CA LEU A 29 4.01 -27.89 20.04
C LEU A 29 4.90 -26.81 20.66
N LEU A 30 6.17 -26.79 20.27
CA LEU A 30 7.04 -25.66 20.57
C LEU A 30 6.57 -24.42 19.79
N ALA A 31 6.59 -23.25 20.41
CA ALA A 31 6.06 -22.02 19.83
C ALA A 31 6.82 -21.59 18.56
N GLN A 32 8.14 -21.79 18.52
CA GLN A 32 8.95 -21.50 17.35
C GLN A 32 8.56 -22.42 16.17
N GLU A 33 8.51 -23.73 16.43
CA GLU A 33 8.10 -24.74 15.45
C GLU A 33 6.68 -24.47 14.94
N PHE A 34 5.75 -24.14 15.84
CA PHE A 34 4.38 -23.81 15.47
C PHE A 34 4.32 -22.62 14.51
N ASN A 35 5.04 -21.53 14.81
CA ASN A 35 4.99 -20.31 14.01
C ASN A 35 5.66 -20.46 12.64
N GLU A 36 6.74 -21.23 12.55
CA GLU A 36 7.55 -21.36 11.34
C GLU A 36 7.06 -22.49 10.42
N GLU A 37 6.68 -23.63 10.98
CA GLU A 37 6.40 -24.84 10.19
C GLU A 37 4.92 -25.19 10.10
N TRP A 38 4.12 -24.90 11.12
CA TRP A 38 2.74 -25.38 11.22
C TRP A 38 1.72 -24.30 10.84
N TRP A 39 1.82 -23.13 11.46
CA TRP A 39 0.87 -22.02 11.29
C TRP A 39 0.75 -21.52 9.84
N PRO A 40 1.84 -21.38 9.05
CA PRO A 40 1.75 -20.93 7.66
C PRO A 40 0.95 -21.87 6.74
N LEU A 41 0.79 -23.14 7.13
CA LEU A 41 0.08 -24.17 6.36
C LEU A 41 -1.46 -24.10 6.51
N ILE A 42 -1.95 -23.53 7.62
CA ILE A 42 -3.39 -23.43 7.96
C ILE A 42 -3.88 -21.99 8.15
N SER A 43 -3.05 -20.98 7.88
CA SER A 43 -3.43 -19.56 8.09
C SER A 43 -4.47 -19.03 7.07
N ASN A 44 -5.14 -19.92 6.34
CA ASN A 44 -6.39 -19.63 5.66
C ASN A 44 -7.55 -19.43 6.66
N PHE A 45 -7.43 -19.85 7.92
CA PHE A 45 -8.43 -19.56 8.96
C PHE A 45 -8.52 -18.06 9.35
N SER A 46 -9.67 -17.69 9.92
CA SER A 46 -9.86 -16.39 10.55
C SER A 46 -9.48 -16.47 12.02
N THR A 47 -8.56 -15.62 12.47
CA THR A 47 -8.15 -15.56 13.88
C THR A 47 -9.01 -14.57 14.67
N ARG A 48 -9.35 -14.91 15.90
CA ARG A 48 -10.01 -14.01 16.87
C ARG A 48 -9.26 -14.09 18.20
N LYS A 49 -8.88 -12.93 18.76
CA LYS A 49 -8.41 -12.84 20.14
C LYS A 49 -9.61 -12.85 21.09
N GLU A 50 -9.54 -13.68 22.11
CA GLU A 50 -10.52 -13.74 23.19
C GLU A 50 -10.33 -12.52 24.13
N GLY A 51 -11.41 -12.00 24.73
CA GLY A 51 -11.34 -10.87 25.69
C GLY A 51 -11.43 -9.43 25.13
N ILE A 52 -11.55 -9.21 23.82
CA ILE A 52 -11.72 -7.84 23.25
C ILE A 52 -13.21 -7.47 23.14
N PRO A 53 -13.72 -6.38 23.73
CA PRO A 53 -15.14 -5.95 23.62
C PRO A 53 -15.59 -5.77 22.16
N SER A 54 -16.88 -6.01 21.83
CA SER A 54 -17.40 -5.93 20.46
C SER A 54 -17.30 -4.54 19.81
N ASP A 55 -17.29 -3.51 20.64
CA ASP A 55 -17.55 -2.11 20.27
C ASP A 55 -16.26 -1.41 19.83
N LYS A 56 -15.11 -1.97 20.22
CA LYS A 56 -13.78 -1.59 19.73
C LYS A 56 -13.38 -2.34 18.45
N ARG A 57 -14.29 -3.11 17.84
CA ARG A 57 -14.00 -3.95 16.67
C ARG A 57 -14.46 -3.26 15.38
N GLN A 58 -13.52 -3.06 14.45
CA GLN A 58 -13.86 -2.66 13.09
C GLN A 58 -14.46 -3.87 12.34
N LYS A 59 -15.75 -3.82 12.01
CA LYS A 59 -16.41 -4.85 11.19
C LYS A 59 -16.00 -4.66 9.72
N THR A 60 -14.96 -5.36 9.27
CA THR A 60 -14.46 -5.24 7.89
C THR A 60 -15.21 -6.12 6.89
N LYS A 61 -15.82 -7.24 7.34
CA LYS A 61 -16.75 -8.08 6.56
C LYS A 61 -17.71 -8.84 7.48
N ILE A 62 -18.98 -8.96 7.07
CA ILE A 62 -19.96 -9.85 7.70
C ILE A 62 -19.78 -11.24 7.07
N ARG A 63 -19.56 -12.27 7.89
CA ARG A 63 -19.46 -13.66 7.43
C ARG A 63 -20.87 -14.14 7.07
N LEU A 64 -21.04 -14.67 5.85
CA LEU A 64 -22.34 -15.16 5.39
C LEU A 64 -22.80 -16.35 6.25
N SER A 65 -24.10 -16.42 6.53
CA SER A 65 -24.71 -17.38 7.46
C SER A 65 -24.59 -18.85 7.03
N HIS A 66 -24.33 -19.12 5.76
CA HIS A 66 -24.20 -20.47 5.20
C HIS A 66 -22.79 -21.07 5.31
N LEU A 67 -21.82 -20.37 5.91
CA LEU A 67 -20.44 -20.85 6.05
C LEU A 67 -20.25 -21.58 7.38
N CYS A 68 -19.46 -22.65 7.38
CA CYS A 68 -19.19 -23.44 8.58
C CYS A 68 -18.51 -22.65 9.71
N PHE A 69 -18.94 -22.96 10.94
CA PHE A 69 -18.56 -22.30 12.18
C PHE A 69 -17.55 -23.10 13.03
N THR A 70 -16.88 -24.09 12.45
CA THR A 70 -15.83 -24.86 13.15
C THR A 70 -14.72 -23.93 13.65
N LYS A 71 -14.33 -24.12 14.91
CA LYS A 71 -13.36 -23.28 15.63
C LYS A 71 -12.33 -24.15 16.33
N ILE A 72 -11.09 -23.70 16.24
CA ILE A 72 -9.97 -24.20 17.03
C ILE A 72 -9.53 -23.11 18.01
N LYS A 73 -9.04 -23.52 19.18
CA LYS A 73 -8.48 -22.67 20.22
C LYS A 73 -6.97 -22.87 20.21
N VAL A 74 -6.23 -21.77 20.12
CA VAL A 74 -4.76 -21.75 20.17
C VAL A 74 -4.35 -21.00 21.43
N LEU A 75 -3.71 -21.69 22.35
CA LEU A 75 -3.21 -21.16 23.62
C LEU A 75 -1.68 -21.01 23.54
N HIS A 76 -1.19 -19.80 23.79
CA HIS A 76 0.25 -19.50 23.81
C HIS A 76 0.74 -19.43 25.26
N PHE A 77 1.68 -20.31 25.63
CA PHE A 77 2.34 -20.32 26.93
C PHE A 77 3.72 -19.67 26.80
N PHE A 78 3.78 -18.34 26.92
CA PHE A 78 5.00 -17.57 26.68
C PHE A 78 6.18 -17.94 27.58
N LYS A 79 5.90 -18.29 28.85
CA LYS A 79 6.95 -18.67 29.82
C LYS A 79 7.60 -20.02 29.50
N GLU A 80 6.84 -20.91 28.88
CA GLU A 80 7.28 -22.28 28.58
C GLU A 80 7.71 -22.44 27.12
N GLY A 81 7.49 -21.42 26.29
CA GLY A 81 7.78 -21.48 24.85
C GLY A 81 6.91 -22.50 24.10
N LYS A 82 5.69 -22.76 24.60
CA LYS A 82 4.78 -23.78 24.05
C LYS A 82 3.50 -23.19 23.49
N VAL A 83 2.91 -23.92 22.54
CA VAL A 83 1.59 -23.64 21.98
C VAL A 83 0.75 -24.90 22.11
N ARG A 84 -0.46 -24.75 22.66
CA ARG A 84 -1.45 -25.81 22.72
C ARG A 84 -2.59 -25.49 21.77
N VAL A 85 -2.92 -26.44 20.90
CA VAL A 85 -4.02 -26.32 19.94
C VAL A 85 -5.08 -27.36 20.31
N GLU A 86 -6.30 -26.91 20.53
CA GLU A 86 -7.42 -27.77 20.89
C GLU A 86 -8.69 -27.35 20.15
N ARG A 87 -9.68 -28.23 20.10
CA ARG A 87 -10.98 -27.90 19.52
C ARG A 87 -11.76 -26.99 20.48
N PHE A 88 -12.46 -26.00 19.92
CA PHE A 88 -13.31 -25.14 20.74
C PHE A 88 -14.57 -25.90 21.18
N GLN A 89 -14.97 -25.74 22.45
CA GLN A 89 -15.99 -26.58 23.10
C GLN A 89 -17.36 -26.55 22.38
N ASP A 90 -17.77 -25.39 21.86
CA ASP A 90 -19.05 -25.23 21.12
C ASP A 90 -18.92 -25.36 19.59
N SER A 91 -17.86 -26.01 19.10
CA SER A 91 -17.61 -26.17 17.66
C SER A 91 -18.43 -27.33 17.07
N PRO A 92 -19.07 -27.15 15.89
CA PRO A 92 -19.74 -28.25 15.17
C PRO A 92 -18.86 -29.49 15.01
N ASN A 93 -19.49 -30.68 15.07
CA ASN A 93 -18.82 -31.99 14.96
C ASN A 93 -18.65 -32.51 13.53
N HIS A 94 -18.68 -31.61 12.55
CA HIS A 94 -18.34 -31.95 11.18
C HIS A 94 -17.11 -31.15 10.76
N THR A 95 -16.31 -31.75 9.89
CA THR A 95 -15.16 -31.10 9.30
C THR A 95 -15.29 -31.10 7.78
N HIS A 96 -14.79 -30.03 7.15
CA HIS A 96 -14.66 -29.95 5.70
C HIS A 96 -13.44 -30.70 5.21
N SER A 97 -13.41 -31.04 3.93
CA SER A 97 -12.14 -31.46 3.32
C SER A 97 -11.19 -30.26 3.23
N LEU A 98 -9.87 -30.51 3.30
CA LEU A 98 -8.88 -29.46 3.05
C LEU A 98 -9.04 -28.85 1.65
N GLU A 99 -9.52 -29.63 0.68
CA GLU A 99 -9.80 -29.17 -0.69
C GLU A 99 -10.91 -28.11 -0.72
N GLU A 100 -12.01 -28.32 0.01
CA GLU A 100 -13.09 -27.32 0.12
C GLU A 100 -12.61 -26.04 0.78
N SER A 101 -11.76 -26.15 1.81
CA SER A 101 -11.17 -24.99 2.49
C SER A 101 -10.28 -24.18 1.54
N ASP A 102 -9.46 -24.87 0.76
CA ASP A 102 -8.54 -24.23 -0.18
C ASP A 102 -9.26 -23.52 -1.33
N LYS A 103 -10.41 -24.04 -1.80
CA LYS A 103 -11.27 -23.35 -2.78
C LYS A 103 -11.69 -21.95 -2.31
N VAL A 104 -11.85 -21.75 -1.00
CA VAL A 104 -12.26 -20.47 -0.41
C VAL A 104 -11.06 -19.56 -0.14
N LYS A 105 -9.98 -20.08 0.45
CA LYS A 105 -8.78 -19.29 0.78
C LYS A 105 -7.53 -20.17 0.83
N ARG A 106 -6.48 -19.72 0.13
CA ARG A 106 -5.20 -20.43 0.04
C ARG A 106 -4.36 -20.33 1.30
N PRO A 107 -3.51 -21.35 1.57
CA PRO A 107 -2.45 -21.26 2.57
C PRO A 107 -1.56 -20.04 2.34
N GLN A 108 -1.15 -19.38 3.42
CA GLN A 108 -0.35 -18.16 3.33
C GLN A 108 1.05 -18.41 2.75
N ILE A 109 1.59 -19.63 2.91
CA ILE A 109 2.88 -20.01 2.31
C ILE A 109 2.87 -19.85 0.78
N ILE A 110 1.81 -20.31 0.11
CA ILE A 110 1.63 -20.17 -1.34
C ILE A 110 1.53 -18.68 -1.69
N ARG A 111 0.73 -17.92 -0.93
CA ARG A 111 0.56 -16.49 -1.18
C ARG A 111 1.86 -15.69 -1.00
N LYS A 112 2.65 -15.96 0.05
CA LYS A 112 3.96 -15.32 0.29
C LYS A 112 4.94 -15.64 -0.82
N PHE A 113 4.96 -16.88 -1.31
CA PHE A 113 5.82 -17.28 -2.42
C PHE A 113 5.44 -16.55 -3.71
N VAL A 114 4.15 -16.41 -4.01
CA VAL A 114 3.66 -15.60 -5.14
C VAL A 114 4.06 -14.14 -4.98
N GLU A 115 4.01 -13.60 -3.76
CA GLU A 115 4.45 -12.23 -3.47
C GLU A 115 5.96 -12.07 -3.77
N GLN A 116 6.80 -13.03 -3.36
CA GLN A 116 8.24 -13.04 -3.64
C GLN A 116 8.57 -13.12 -5.14
N GLU A 117 7.88 -13.98 -5.88
CA GLU A 117 8.05 -14.10 -7.33
C GLU A 117 7.50 -12.90 -8.10
N ALA A 118 6.41 -12.29 -7.61
CA ALA A 118 5.85 -11.08 -8.19
C ALA A 118 6.81 -9.88 -8.16
N VAL A 119 7.65 -9.77 -7.12
CA VAL A 119 8.69 -8.72 -7.01
C VAL A 119 9.74 -8.84 -8.11
N LYS A 120 10.04 -10.06 -8.59
CA LYS A 120 11.01 -10.32 -9.67
C LYS A 120 10.49 -9.90 -11.06
N ASN A 121 9.26 -9.39 -11.12
CA ASN A 121 8.61 -8.86 -12.33
C ASN A 121 8.34 -9.91 -13.44
N TYR A 122 8.25 -11.19 -13.09
CA TYR A 122 7.85 -12.23 -14.05
C TYR A 122 6.40 -12.08 -14.52
N ARG A 123 6.06 -12.71 -15.65
CA ARG A 123 4.68 -12.79 -16.13
C ARG A 123 3.85 -13.64 -15.15
N PRO A 124 2.58 -13.29 -14.87
CA PRO A 124 1.73 -14.08 -13.98
C PRO A 124 1.63 -15.57 -14.36
N SER A 125 1.72 -15.91 -15.65
CA SER A 125 1.76 -17.30 -16.12
C SER A 125 3.04 -18.03 -15.71
N ALA A 126 4.20 -17.37 -15.79
CA ALA A 126 5.48 -17.92 -15.36
C ALA A 126 5.52 -18.12 -13.84
N ILE A 127 4.99 -17.14 -13.09
CA ILE A 127 4.85 -17.24 -11.63
C ILE A 127 3.95 -18.43 -11.26
N LEU A 128 2.82 -18.59 -11.95
CA LEU A 128 1.92 -19.72 -11.72
C LEU A 128 2.61 -21.07 -11.90
N ASN A 129 3.41 -21.24 -12.97
CA ASN A 129 4.14 -22.47 -13.22
C ASN A 129 5.22 -22.72 -12.16
N THR A 130 5.98 -21.68 -11.81
CA THR A 130 7.02 -21.76 -10.76
C THR A 130 6.42 -22.15 -9.41
N VAL A 131 5.24 -21.60 -9.06
CA VAL A 131 4.52 -21.96 -7.83
C VAL A 131 4.08 -23.42 -7.87
N LYS A 132 3.60 -23.91 -9.02
CA LYS A 132 3.20 -25.31 -9.19
C LYS A 132 4.37 -26.27 -9.00
N GLU A 133 5.51 -25.97 -9.62
CA GLU A 133 6.75 -26.75 -9.50
C GLU A 133 7.26 -26.75 -8.05
N TYR A 134 7.37 -25.57 -7.44
CA TYR A 134 7.83 -25.44 -6.05
C TYR A 134 6.96 -26.23 -5.05
N VAL A 135 5.63 -26.18 -5.21
CA VAL A 135 4.72 -26.90 -4.32
C VAL A 135 4.78 -28.41 -4.54
N ALA A 136 4.94 -28.86 -5.79
CA ALA A 136 5.07 -30.28 -6.12
C ALA A 136 6.40 -30.87 -5.59
N GLU A 137 7.49 -30.11 -5.66
CA GLU A 137 8.83 -30.60 -5.28
C GLU A 137 9.14 -30.48 -3.78
N LYS A 138 8.66 -29.41 -3.12
CA LYS A 138 9.21 -29.03 -1.79
C LYS A 138 8.23 -29.02 -0.63
N ILE A 139 6.93 -28.87 -0.89
CA ILE A 139 5.94 -28.62 0.18
C ILE A 139 4.91 -29.75 0.29
N ASP A 140 4.73 -30.58 -0.74
CA ASP A 140 3.70 -31.63 -0.75
C ASP A 140 2.30 -31.06 -0.44
N LEU A 141 1.94 -29.98 -1.14
CA LEU A 141 0.63 -29.29 -1.07
C LEU A 141 -0.11 -29.36 -2.42
N SER A 142 0.06 -30.48 -3.14
CA SER A 142 -0.42 -30.64 -4.53
C SER A 142 -1.92 -30.38 -4.66
N THR A 143 -2.71 -30.78 -3.66
CA THR A 143 -4.17 -30.58 -3.60
C THR A 143 -4.55 -29.11 -3.55
N SER A 144 -3.82 -28.27 -2.81
CA SER A 144 -4.09 -26.84 -2.67
C SER A 144 -3.86 -26.05 -3.96
N VAL A 145 -2.97 -26.55 -4.81
CA VAL A 145 -2.57 -25.89 -6.06
C VAL A 145 -3.43 -26.28 -7.25
N LYS A 146 -4.17 -27.41 -7.18
CA LYS A 146 -5.17 -27.79 -8.21
C LYS A 146 -6.15 -26.66 -8.52
N GLU A 147 -6.58 -25.96 -7.48
CA GLU A 147 -7.53 -24.87 -7.56
C GLU A 147 -6.86 -23.48 -7.67
N PHE A 148 -5.53 -23.42 -7.70
CA PHE A 148 -4.79 -22.17 -7.79
C PHE A 148 -4.83 -21.61 -9.23
N ARG A 149 -5.52 -20.48 -9.39
CA ARG A 149 -5.84 -19.92 -10.71
C ARG A 149 -4.90 -18.78 -11.09
N LEU A 150 -4.67 -18.62 -12.39
CA LEU A 150 -3.94 -17.48 -12.95
C LEU A 150 -4.50 -16.14 -12.48
N LYS A 151 -5.83 -16.02 -12.36
CA LYS A 151 -6.49 -14.80 -11.85
C LYS A 151 -6.03 -14.43 -10.43
N GLU A 152 -5.76 -15.42 -9.58
CA GLU A 152 -5.30 -15.20 -8.21
C GLU A 152 -3.85 -14.68 -8.19
N VAL A 153 -2.96 -15.32 -8.97
CA VAL A 153 -1.58 -14.84 -9.19
C VAL A 153 -1.59 -13.43 -9.74
N THR A 154 -2.41 -13.16 -10.75
CA THR A 154 -2.57 -11.83 -11.34
C THR A 154 -3.02 -10.82 -10.29
N ASN A 155 -4.01 -11.14 -9.45
CA ASN A 155 -4.45 -10.25 -8.37
C ASN A 155 -3.38 -9.99 -7.31
N ILE A 156 -2.63 -11.00 -6.89
CA ILE A 156 -1.53 -10.86 -5.92
C ILE A 156 -0.40 -10.04 -6.54
N THR A 157 0.01 -10.40 -7.75
CA THR A 157 1.02 -9.67 -8.52
C THR A 157 0.61 -8.21 -8.73
N HIS A 158 -0.67 -7.96 -8.98
CA HIS A 158 -1.22 -6.60 -9.05
C HIS A 158 -1.13 -5.87 -7.71
N LYS A 159 -1.38 -6.52 -6.58
CA LYS A 159 -1.25 -5.89 -5.24
C LYS A 159 0.20 -5.59 -4.90
N VAL A 160 1.12 -6.50 -5.17
CA VAL A 160 2.57 -6.28 -4.98
C VAL A 160 3.05 -5.13 -5.88
N ARG A 161 2.69 -5.16 -7.16
CA ARG A 161 3.02 -4.09 -8.11
C ARG A 161 2.30 -2.77 -7.82
N ARG A 162 1.12 -2.78 -7.18
CA ARG A 162 0.38 -1.58 -6.72
C ARG A 162 1.25 -0.71 -5.80
N ALA A 163 2.17 -1.33 -5.06
CA ALA A 163 3.02 -0.65 -4.10
C ALA A 163 4.14 0.20 -4.71
N LEU A 164 4.52 -0.09 -5.96
CA LEU A 164 5.80 0.41 -6.49
C LEU A 164 5.64 1.37 -7.67
N ASN A 165 4.42 1.51 -8.22
CA ASN A 165 4.27 2.01 -9.58
C ASN A 165 3.82 3.47 -9.72
N ALA A 166 3.34 4.15 -8.68
CA ALA A 166 2.87 5.53 -8.78
C ALA A 166 3.11 6.36 -7.51
N PRO A 167 4.38 6.66 -7.14
CA PRO A 167 4.69 7.67 -6.14
C PRO A 167 3.98 9.00 -6.40
N LEU A 168 3.53 9.64 -5.32
CA LEU A 168 3.21 11.06 -5.32
C LEU A 168 4.47 11.84 -4.98
N ILE A 169 4.73 12.91 -5.72
CA ILE A 169 5.74 13.90 -5.36
C ILE A 169 5.06 15.26 -5.27
N ASN A 170 5.37 15.99 -4.20
CA ASN A 170 4.98 17.38 -4.08
C ASN A 170 5.92 18.10 -3.12
N SER A 171 6.14 19.39 -3.37
CA SER A 171 6.85 20.31 -2.49
C SER A 171 5.89 21.04 -1.54
N THR A 172 6.43 21.55 -0.44
CA THR A 172 5.70 22.42 0.47
C THR A 172 6.61 23.45 1.12
N HIS A 173 6.10 24.66 1.31
CA HIS A 173 6.80 25.81 1.90
C HIS A 173 6.35 26.07 3.35
N LYS A 174 6.99 27.03 4.03
CA LYS A 174 6.71 27.41 5.44
C LYS A 174 6.95 26.30 6.46
N THR A 175 7.89 25.41 6.20
CA THR A 175 8.25 24.31 7.12
C THR A 175 9.49 24.65 7.97
N ASN A 176 10.27 25.64 7.55
CA ASN A 176 11.53 26.06 8.15
C ASN A 176 11.78 27.55 7.91
N ARG A 177 12.75 28.13 8.65
CA ARG A 177 13.09 29.56 8.62
C ARG A 177 13.81 30.06 7.37
N TYR A 178 14.36 29.14 6.58
CA TYR A 178 15.11 29.47 5.37
C TYR A 178 14.21 29.46 4.13
N ASP A 179 12.92 29.19 4.30
CA ASP A 179 11.93 28.97 3.23
C ASP A 179 12.35 27.89 2.21
N TYR A 180 13.23 26.96 2.62
CA TYR A 180 13.61 25.83 1.78
C TYR A 180 12.39 24.95 1.56
N ARG A 181 12.24 24.48 0.32
CA ARG A 181 11.09 23.69 -0.10
C ARG A 181 11.28 22.26 0.36
N LEU A 182 10.31 21.78 1.13
CA LEU A 182 10.29 20.39 1.59
C LEU A 182 9.55 19.55 0.55
N PHE A 183 10.28 18.71 -0.15
CA PHE A 183 9.71 17.68 -1.00
C PHE A 183 9.44 16.42 -0.20
N THR A 184 8.35 15.75 -0.59
CA THR A 184 7.99 14.44 -0.05
C THR A 184 7.70 13.49 -1.21
N LEU A 185 8.40 12.36 -1.22
CA LEU A 185 7.99 11.20 -2.01
C LEU A 185 7.09 10.33 -1.17
N TYR A 186 5.84 10.21 -1.60
CA TYR A 186 4.79 9.49 -0.90
C TYR A 186 4.43 8.26 -1.71
N ILE A 187 4.60 7.09 -1.13
CA ILE A 187 4.54 5.81 -1.82
C ILE A 187 3.36 5.02 -1.26
N CYS A 188 2.59 4.40 -2.14
CA CYS A 188 1.49 3.53 -1.73
C CYS A 188 2.07 2.14 -1.46
N ASN A 189 1.69 1.43 -0.41
CA ASN A 189 2.14 0.06 -0.19
C ASN A 189 1.20 -0.96 -0.88
N GLU A 190 1.49 -2.25 -0.72
CA GLU A 190 0.74 -3.33 -1.40
C GLU A 190 -0.74 -3.39 -0.97
N TYR A 191 -1.03 -2.87 0.21
CA TYR A 191 -2.36 -2.78 0.80
C TYR A 191 -3.14 -1.55 0.32
N GLY A 192 -2.50 -0.63 -0.42
CA GLY A 192 -3.11 0.64 -0.82
C GLY A 192 -3.01 1.74 0.23
N CYS A 193 -2.20 1.54 1.27
CA CYS A 193 -1.95 2.54 2.29
C CYS A 193 -0.77 3.42 1.87
N TRP A 194 -0.93 4.73 2.01
CA TRP A 194 0.13 5.67 1.69
C TRP A 194 1.11 5.84 2.84
N ASP A 195 2.40 5.69 2.56
CA ASP A 195 3.50 5.91 3.49
C ASP A 195 4.57 6.84 2.89
N VAL A 196 5.36 7.45 3.77
CA VAL A 196 6.47 8.31 3.39
C VAL A 196 7.64 7.45 2.93
N GLY A 197 8.02 7.60 1.67
CA GLY A 197 9.25 7.03 1.13
C GLY A 197 10.46 7.85 1.52
N THR A 198 10.45 9.16 1.21
CA THR A 198 11.54 10.06 1.57
C THR A 198 11.08 11.51 1.66
N HIS A 199 11.87 12.30 2.40
CA HIS A 199 11.79 13.75 2.47
C HIS A 199 13.13 14.34 2.10
N PHE A 200 13.10 15.48 1.42
CA PHE A 200 14.31 16.24 1.17
C PHE A 200 14.00 17.74 1.11
N PHE A 201 14.93 18.54 1.60
CA PHE A 201 14.87 19.99 1.47
C PHE A 201 15.68 20.42 0.26
N VAL A 202 15.12 21.32 -0.53
CA VAL A 202 15.85 22.02 -1.59
C VAL A 202 15.79 23.52 -1.34
N SER A 203 16.91 24.18 -1.55
CA SER A 203 16.96 25.65 -1.54
C SER A 203 16.27 26.24 -2.76
N ASN A 204 16.39 25.57 -3.91
CA ASN A 204 15.85 26.00 -5.20
C ASN A 204 15.04 24.87 -5.86
N GLU A 205 13.89 25.21 -6.45
CA GLU A 205 13.06 24.29 -7.24
C GLU A 205 13.48 24.30 -8.72
N ASP A 206 14.74 23.97 -8.99
CA ASP A 206 15.30 23.89 -10.33
C ASP A 206 15.51 22.44 -10.80
N LEU A 207 15.77 22.31 -12.11
CA LEU A 207 15.93 21.03 -12.78
C LEU A 207 17.04 20.18 -12.14
N ASP A 208 18.21 20.78 -11.96
CA ASP A 208 19.44 20.10 -11.60
C ASP A 208 19.37 19.63 -10.15
N THR A 209 18.97 20.52 -9.24
CA THR A 209 18.83 20.25 -7.81
C THR A 209 17.87 19.09 -7.54
N ILE A 210 16.65 19.14 -8.09
CA ILE A 210 15.65 18.09 -7.85
C ILE A 210 16.11 16.77 -8.51
N SER A 211 16.70 16.82 -9.70
CA SER A 211 17.14 15.60 -10.39
C SER A 211 18.26 14.88 -9.65
N GLU A 212 19.20 15.63 -9.06
CA GLU A 212 20.32 15.04 -8.32
C GLU A 212 19.82 14.36 -7.05
N VAL A 213 18.89 14.97 -6.33
CA VAL A 213 18.27 14.34 -5.16
C VAL A 213 17.50 13.07 -5.55
N LEU A 214 16.75 13.09 -6.65
CA LEU A 214 16.06 11.89 -7.14
C LEU A 214 17.04 10.77 -7.53
N LYS A 215 18.19 11.09 -8.13
CA LYS A 215 19.26 10.12 -8.41
C LYS A 215 19.86 9.57 -7.11
N ILE A 216 20.04 10.38 -6.08
CA ILE A 216 20.48 9.92 -4.76
C ILE A 216 19.47 8.91 -4.19
N VAL A 217 18.16 9.23 -4.24
CA VAL A 217 17.10 8.31 -3.79
C VAL A 217 17.15 6.99 -4.56
N GLN A 218 17.38 7.03 -5.87
CA GLN A 218 17.54 5.83 -6.70
C GLN A 218 18.73 4.97 -6.27
N ARG A 219 19.87 5.60 -5.90
CA ARG A 219 21.04 4.88 -5.38
C ARG A 219 20.73 4.16 -4.06
N PHE A 220 19.91 4.75 -3.19
CA PHE A 220 19.45 4.10 -1.96
C PHE A 220 18.43 2.99 -2.23
N ALA A 221 17.55 3.18 -3.22
CA ALA A 221 16.47 2.27 -3.56
C ALA A 221 16.72 1.58 -4.91
N VAL A 222 17.80 0.78 -5.02
CA VAL A 222 18.27 0.19 -6.29
C VAL A 222 17.20 -0.64 -7.02
N ARG A 223 16.29 -1.27 -6.28
CA ARG A 223 15.18 -2.08 -6.84
C ARG A 223 13.95 -1.26 -7.22
N TRP A 224 13.88 0.00 -6.80
CA TRP A 224 12.74 0.86 -7.07
C TRP A 224 12.81 1.43 -8.49
N LYS A 225 11.93 0.93 -9.35
CA LYS A 225 11.76 1.40 -10.72
C LYS A 225 10.33 1.93 -10.89
N PRO A 226 10.07 3.21 -10.58
CA PRO A 226 8.73 3.76 -10.69
C PRO A 226 8.29 3.80 -12.16
N ARG A 227 7.05 3.40 -12.41
CA ARG A 227 6.43 3.47 -13.75
C ARG A 227 5.74 4.80 -13.99
N TYR A 228 5.22 5.41 -12.93
CA TYR A 228 4.51 6.67 -12.96
C TYR A 228 4.98 7.58 -11.83
N PHE A 229 4.99 8.89 -12.04
CA PHE A 229 4.96 9.87 -10.95
C PHE A 229 3.69 10.70 -11.08
N LEU A 230 2.95 10.83 -9.98
CA LEU A 230 1.86 11.80 -9.91
C LEU A 230 2.34 13.04 -9.14
N GLN A 231 2.31 14.18 -9.80
CA GLN A 231 2.70 15.45 -9.20
C GLN A 231 1.65 16.53 -9.45
N ASP A 232 1.90 17.70 -8.86
CA ASP A 232 1.16 18.89 -9.19
C ASP A 232 1.59 19.40 -10.59
N GLN A 233 1.06 20.49 -11.14
CA GLN A 233 1.39 20.89 -12.52
C GLN A 233 2.72 21.67 -12.58
N SER A 234 3.85 21.08 -12.14
CA SER A 234 5.18 21.72 -12.10
C SER A 234 6.10 21.25 -13.24
N ASN A 235 6.56 22.19 -14.07
CA ASN A 235 7.49 21.90 -15.16
C ASN A 235 8.88 21.53 -14.65
N ALA A 236 9.35 22.16 -13.58
CA ALA A 236 10.65 21.85 -12.96
C ALA A 236 10.66 20.39 -12.48
N GLU A 237 9.68 20.01 -11.66
CA GLU A 237 9.54 18.63 -11.17
C GLU A 237 9.43 17.62 -12.32
N LYS A 238 8.62 17.93 -13.35
CA LYS A 238 8.44 17.04 -14.51
C LYS A 238 9.76 16.77 -15.20
N ASN A 239 10.52 17.82 -15.47
CA ASN A 239 11.79 17.70 -16.19
C ASN A 239 12.85 17.00 -15.32
N SER A 240 12.87 17.27 -14.01
CA SER A 240 13.76 16.59 -13.07
C SER A 240 13.49 15.11 -12.94
N ILE A 241 12.22 14.69 -12.89
CA ILE A 241 11.84 13.27 -12.88
C ILE A 241 12.30 12.61 -14.17
N LYS A 242 12.07 13.23 -15.33
CA LYS A 242 12.52 12.69 -16.62
C LYS A 242 14.04 12.55 -16.70
N LEU A 243 14.78 13.49 -16.12
CA LEU A 243 16.24 13.46 -16.08
C LEU A 243 16.79 12.40 -15.11
N ALA A 244 16.11 12.18 -13.98
CA ALA A 244 16.49 11.17 -12.99
C ALA A 244 16.05 9.76 -13.38
N PHE A 245 14.96 9.63 -14.14
CA PHE A 245 14.41 8.37 -14.63
C PHE A 245 14.30 8.37 -16.17
N PRO A 246 15.43 8.48 -16.90
CA PRO A 246 15.44 8.42 -18.35
C PRO A 246 15.22 6.96 -18.75
N GLY A 247 13.98 6.58 -19.03
CA GLY A 247 13.69 5.25 -19.57
C GLY A 247 14.55 4.99 -20.82
N LEU A 248 14.83 3.72 -21.09
CA LEU A 248 15.52 3.19 -22.29
C LEU A 248 17.05 3.00 -22.17
N LYS A 249 17.50 2.13 -21.26
CA LYS A 249 18.62 1.23 -21.58
C LYS A 249 18.14 -0.22 -21.44
N ASN A 250 18.23 -0.99 -22.54
CA ASN A 250 17.99 -2.44 -22.61
C ASN A 250 16.72 -2.96 -21.92
N GLY A 251 15.53 -2.63 -22.45
CA GLY A 251 14.26 -3.22 -22.02
C GLY A 251 13.61 -2.59 -20.78
N GLU A 252 14.17 -1.51 -20.24
CA GLU A 252 13.54 -0.74 -19.16
C GLU A 252 12.34 0.08 -19.64
N GLN A 253 11.24 0.02 -18.90
CA GLN A 253 10.01 0.77 -19.16
C GLN A 253 10.19 2.27 -18.84
N GLU A 254 9.66 3.15 -19.69
CA GLU A 254 9.66 4.61 -19.47
C GLU A 254 8.85 4.98 -18.22
N CYS A 255 9.40 5.89 -17.41
CA CYS A 255 8.72 6.48 -16.26
C CYS A 255 7.88 7.67 -16.71
N GLU A 256 6.56 7.52 -16.70
CA GLU A 256 5.62 8.55 -17.14
C GLU A 256 5.28 9.55 -16.04
N VAL A 257 5.35 10.85 -16.33
CA VAL A 257 4.93 11.91 -15.40
C VAL A 257 3.49 12.31 -15.69
N ILE A 258 2.66 12.18 -14.66
CA ILE A 258 1.22 12.40 -14.66
C ILE A 258 0.89 13.61 -13.76
N PHE A 259 -0.11 14.40 -14.17
CA PHE A 259 -0.60 15.55 -13.42
C PHE A 259 -1.86 15.22 -12.62
N CYS A 260 -1.86 15.65 -11.36
CA CYS A 260 -2.99 15.57 -10.45
C CYS A 260 -4.26 16.21 -11.03
N THR A 261 -5.33 15.43 -11.11
CA THR A 261 -6.67 15.86 -11.56
C THR A 261 -7.19 17.06 -10.80
N VAL A 262 -7.11 17.05 -9.46
CA VAL A 262 -7.62 18.15 -8.62
C VAL A 262 -6.91 19.46 -8.92
N HIS A 263 -5.59 19.43 -9.12
CA HIS A 263 -4.81 20.61 -9.48
C HIS A 263 -5.10 21.10 -10.88
N LEU A 264 -5.18 20.18 -11.84
CA LEU A 264 -5.53 20.49 -13.22
C LEU A 264 -6.86 21.23 -13.28
N VAL A 265 -7.90 20.69 -12.61
CA VAL A 265 -9.24 21.29 -12.55
C VAL A 265 -9.22 22.63 -11.84
N ARG A 266 -8.52 22.78 -10.70
CA ARG A 266 -8.40 24.08 -10.01
C ARG A 266 -7.71 25.13 -10.87
N THR A 267 -6.65 24.77 -11.57
CA THR A 267 -5.96 25.65 -12.51
C THR A 267 -6.89 26.07 -13.64
N TRP A 268 -7.67 25.13 -14.19
CA TRP A 268 -8.70 25.46 -15.20
C TRP A 268 -9.77 26.38 -14.64
N MET A 269 -10.27 26.13 -13.43
CA MET A 269 -11.27 26.99 -12.79
C MET A 269 -10.80 28.44 -12.66
N ASN A 270 -9.51 28.63 -12.38
CA ASN A 270 -8.92 29.96 -12.23
C ASN A 270 -8.55 30.63 -13.57
N LYS A 271 -8.08 29.86 -14.56
CA LYS A 271 -7.55 30.40 -15.83
C LYS A 271 -8.58 30.42 -16.97
N ILE A 272 -9.63 29.60 -16.87
CA ILE A 272 -10.73 29.48 -17.84
C ILE A 272 -11.98 29.96 -17.13
N TYR A 273 -12.15 31.30 -17.10
CA TYR A 273 -13.28 31.96 -16.46
C TYR A 273 -14.56 31.93 -17.31
N ASP A 274 -14.46 31.60 -18.61
CA ASP A 274 -15.63 31.33 -19.44
C ASP A 274 -16.27 29.99 -19.05
N VAL A 275 -17.50 30.04 -18.55
CA VAL A 275 -18.22 28.90 -17.97
C VAL A 275 -18.45 27.78 -18.99
N ASN A 276 -18.76 28.12 -20.23
CA ASN A 276 -19.05 27.12 -21.27
C ASN A 276 -17.77 26.38 -21.68
N THR A 277 -16.69 27.12 -21.94
CA THR A 277 -15.37 26.55 -22.23
C THR A 277 -14.87 25.70 -21.06
N GLN A 278 -15.06 26.17 -19.82
CA GLN A 278 -14.69 25.45 -18.62
C GLN A 278 -15.43 24.11 -18.48
N LYS A 279 -16.75 24.09 -18.66
CA LYS A 279 -17.56 22.86 -18.63
C LYS A 279 -17.07 21.84 -19.67
N LYS A 280 -16.78 22.29 -20.89
CA LYS A 280 -16.23 21.42 -21.94
C LYS A 280 -14.86 20.87 -21.60
N MET A 281 -13.95 21.69 -21.08
CA MET A 281 -12.65 21.24 -20.62
C MET A 281 -12.74 20.22 -19.48
N ILE A 282 -13.68 20.40 -18.54
CA ILE A 282 -13.93 19.39 -17.50
C ILE A 282 -14.44 18.09 -18.13
N GLN A 283 -15.34 18.16 -19.11
CA GLN A 283 -15.84 16.98 -19.83
C GLN A 283 -14.74 16.25 -20.61
N THR A 284 -13.79 16.97 -21.21
CA THR A 284 -12.70 16.36 -22.01
C THR A 284 -11.82 15.44 -21.16
N MET A 285 -11.62 15.80 -19.89
CA MET A 285 -10.82 15.03 -18.93
C MET A 285 -11.42 13.65 -18.60
N TYR A 286 -12.73 13.49 -18.75
CA TYR A 286 -13.41 12.20 -18.52
C TYR A 286 -13.61 11.39 -19.81
N LYS A 287 -13.18 11.90 -20.98
CA LYS A 287 -13.27 11.13 -22.22
C LYS A 287 -12.25 10.01 -22.26
N TRP A 288 -12.72 8.85 -22.73
CA TRP A 288 -11.92 7.63 -22.81
C TRP A 288 -11.06 7.56 -24.07
N ILE A 289 -11.61 8.01 -25.20
CA ILE A 289 -10.94 7.90 -26.51
C ILE A 289 -10.16 9.19 -26.79
N ARG A 290 -8.89 9.06 -27.18
CA ARG A 290 -8.02 10.20 -27.56
C ARG A 290 -8.68 11.12 -28.60
N ILE A 291 -9.22 10.53 -29.66
CA ILE A 291 -9.92 11.26 -30.74
C ILE A 291 -11.08 12.08 -30.17
N GLY A 292 -11.88 11.49 -29.26
CA GLY A 292 -12.98 12.19 -28.60
C GLY A 292 -12.51 13.29 -27.65
N CYS A 293 -11.39 13.10 -26.94
CA CYS A 293 -10.79 14.12 -26.09
C CYS A 293 -10.28 15.31 -26.92
N GLU A 294 -9.52 15.04 -27.98
CA GLU A 294 -8.98 16.06 -28.89
C GLU A 294 -10.08 16.82 -29.62
N ALA A 295 -11.12 16.12 -30.09
CA ALA A 295 -12.29 16.74 -30.71
C ALA A 295 -12.98 17.73 -29.76
N LEU A 296 -13.21 17.35 -28.50
CA LEU A 296 -13.82 18.25 -27.53
C LEU A 296 -12.91 19.42 -27.13
N ILE A 297 -11.59 19.23 -27.07
CA ILE A 297 -10.65 20.34 -26.84
C ILE A 297 -10.74 21.34 -27.98
N GLN A 298 -10.78 20.86 -29.24
CA GLN A 298 -10.94 21.74 -30.40
C GLN A 298 -12.31 22.43 -30.41
N GLU A 299 -13.37 21.72 -30.05
CA GLU A 299 -14.70 22.30 -29.92
C GLU A 299 -14.74 23.39 -28.85
N ALA A 300 -14.10 23.16 -27.68
CA ALA A 300 -13.96 24.14 -26.63
C ALA A 300 -13.18 25.37 -27.10
N ILE A 301 -12.09 25.18 -27.86
CA ILE A 301 -11.34 26.28 -28.46
C ILE A 301 -12.21 27.06 -29.46
N ASN A 302 -12.90 26.39 -30.37
CA ASN A 302 -13.65 27.04 -31.44
C ASN A 302 -14.80 27.89 -30.88
N GLN A 303 -15.51 27.37 -29.88
CA GLN A 303 -16.65 28.05 -29.27
C GLN A 303 -16.27 29.06 -28.18
N CYS A 304 -15.02 29.07 -27.72
CA CYS A 304 -14.59 30.04 -26.70
C CYS A 304 -14.59 31.46 -27.27
N PRO A 305 -15.35 32.42 -26.70
CA PRO A 305 -15.36 33.79 -27.21
C PRO A 305 -14.05 34.53 -26.91
N VAL A 306 -13.28 34.07 -25.92
CA VAL A 306 -12.10 34.77 -25.41
C VAL A 306 -10.80 34.26 -26.04
N SER A 307 -10.09 35.14 -26.77
CA SER A 307 -8.83 34.80 -27.45
C SER A 307 -7.69 34.36 -26.50
N THR A 308 -7.56 34.99 -25.34
CA THR A 308 -6.53 34.63 -24.34
C THR A 308 -6.72 33.22 -23.80
N ILE A 309 -7.98 32.82 -23.52
CA ILE A 309 -8.33 31.45 -23.10
C ILE A 309 -8.01 30.46 -24.23
N LYS A 310 -8.37 30.77 -25.49
CA LYS A 310 -8.03 29.94 -26.67
C LYS A 310 -6.53 29.66 -26.74
N GLN A 311 -5.71 30.71 -26.64
CA GLN A 311 -4.25 30.58 -26.68
C GLN A 311 -3.71 29.76 -25.50
N TYR A 312 -4.25 29.98 -24.30
CA TYR A 312 -3.90 29.22 -23.11
C TYR A 312 -4.17 27.71 -23.29
N ILE A 313 -5.37 27.34 -23.76
CA ILE A 313 -5.73 25.94 -23.99
C ILE A 313 -4.84 25.32 -25.07
N LYS A 314 -4.61 26.01 -26.19
CA LYS A 314 -3.72 25.55 -27.27
C LYS A 314 -2.30 25.28 -26.79
N ARG A 315 -1.75 26.19 -25.97
CA ARG A 315 -0.36 26.11 -25.50
C ARG A 315 -0.14 24.96 -24.52
N TYR A 316 -1.05 24.73 -23.59
CA TYR A 316 -0.81 23.84 -22.45
C TYR A 316 -1.48 22.47 -22.55
N TYR A 317 -2.62 22.37 -23.24
CA TYR A 317 -3.52 21.20 -23.13
C TYR A 317 -3.71 20.43 -24.44
N LEU A 318 -3.48 21.06 -25.59
CA LEU A 318 -3.62 20.40 -26.89
C LEU A 318 -2.66 19.22 -27.10
N LYS A 319 -1.44 19.30 -26.55
CA LYS A 319 -0.37 18.28 -26.73
C LYS A 319 -0.10 17.41 -25.51
N ASN A 320 -0.68 17.75 -24.34
CA ASN A 320 -0.32 17.13 -23.06
C ASN A 320 -1.46 16.31 -22.43
N ASN A 321 -2.52 16.00 -23.17
CA ASN A 321 -3.64 15.16 -22.70
C ASN A 321 -3.16 13.81 -22.13
N LYS A 322 -2.07 13.26 -22.69
CA LYS A 322 -1.47 12.01 -22.25
C LYS A 322 -0.99 12.00 -20.80
N GLN A 323 -0.78 13.17 -20.22
CA GLN A 323 -0.27 13.32 -18.86
C GLN A 323 -1.38 13.56 -17.84
N TRP A 324 -2.64 13.69 -18.22
CA TRP A 324 -3.71 13.95 -17.26
C TRP A 324 -4.03 12.68 -16.52
N ALA A 325 -4.03 12.67 -15.18
CA ALA A 325 -4.18 11.42 -14.42
C ALA A 325 -5.39 10.59 -14.83
N LEU A 326 -6.55 11.22 -14.98
CA LEU A 326 -7.75 10.47 -15.40
C LEU A 326 -7.60 9.84 -16.79
N TRP A 327 -6.87 10.44 -17.71
CA TRP A 327 -6.62 9.87 -19.04
C TRP A 327 -5.47 8.85 -19.01
N ALA A 328 -4.33 9.24 -18.44
CA ALA A 328 -3.11 8.44 -18.37
C ALA A 328 -3.31 7.14 -17.60
N CYS A 329 -4.27 7.11 -16.68
CA CYS A 329 -4.57 5.96 -15.85
C CYS A 329 -5.69 5.07 -16.42
N GLN A 330 -6.38 5.46 -17.51
CA GLN A 330 -7.60 4.78 -17.98
C GLN A 330 -7.40 3.33 -18.43
N HIS A 331 -6.21 2.96 -18.90
CA HIS A 331 -5.88 1.56 -19.24
C HIS A 331 -5.79 0.66 -18.00
N SER A 332 -5.88 1.23 -16.79
CA SER A 332 -5.83 0.49 -15.55
C SER A 332 -6.84 1.06 -14.53
N SER A 333 -7.89 0.28 -14.25
CA SER A 333 -8.84 0.55 -13.16
C SER A 333 -8.17 0.75 -11.79
N LEU A 334 -6.93 0.26 -11.62
CA LEU A 334 -6.11 0.45 -10.43
C LEU A 334 -5.43 1.83 -10.38
N LEU A 335 -4.95 2.35 -11.51
CA LEU A 335 -4.34 3.68 -11.59
C LEU A 335 -5.40 4.79 -11.44
N ILE A 336 -6.66 4.53 -11.82
CA ILE A 336 -7.79 5.45 -11.61
C ILE A 336 -8.02 5.75 -10.12
N GLN A 337 -7.60 4.88 -9.20
CA GLN A 337 -7.71 5.13 -7.76
C GLN A 337 -6.75 6.24 -7.28
N VAL A 338 -5.70 6.54 -8.05
CA VAL A 338 -4.67 7.53 -7.71
C VAL A 338 -4.65 8.61 -8.78
N THR A 339 -5.64 9.50 -8.70
CA THR A 339 -5.80 10.64 -9.62
C THR A 339 -5.50 11.98 -8.97
N SER A 340 -5.24 12.01 -7.66
CA SER A 340 -4.96 13.25 -6.94
C SER A 340 -3.84 13.13 -5.91
N THR A 341 -3.19 14.26 -5.64
CA THR A 341 -2.19 14.42 -4.57
C THR A 341 -2.83 14.75 -3.21
N ASN A 342 -4.15 14.57 -3.04
CA ASN A 342 -4.88 14.96 -1.82
C ASN A 342 -4.35 14.28 -0.56
N SER A 343 -4.00 12.99 -0.64
CA SER A 343 -3.40 12.26 0.50
C SER A 343 -2.09 12.89 0.96
N LEU A 344 -1.25 13.30 0.01
CA LEU A 344 0.01 13.99 0.30
C LEU A 344 -0.24 15.40 0.85
N LYS A 345 -1.20 16.13 0.29
CA LYS A 345 -1.58 17.46 0.80
C LYS A 345 -2.12 17.42 2.22
N SER A 346 -2.92 16.41 2.55
CA SER A 346 -3.40 16.19 3.91
C SER A 346 -2.23 15.96 4.88
N PHE A 347 -1.26 15.14 4.49
CA PHE A 347 -0.03 14.94 5.26
C PHE A 347 0.76 16.25 5.44
N HIS A 348 0.96 17.03 4.38
CA HIS A 348 1.63 18.33 4.47
C HIS A 348 0.89 19.32 5.37
N SER A 349 -0.44 19.33 5.35
CA SER A 349 -1.24 20.16 6.26
C SER A 349 -1.04 19.77 7.72
N GLU A 350 -1.04 18.47 8.05
CA GLU A 350 -0.75 18.01 9.41
C GLU A 350 0.68 18.36 9.82
N LEU A 351 1.65 18.22 8.92
CA LEU A 351 3.03 18.62 9.15
C LEU A 351 3.15 20.12 9.42
N LYS A 352 2.44 20.97 8.67
CA LYS A 352 2.45 22.43 8.88
C LYS A 352 1.82 22.86 10.20
N ARG A 353 0.97 22.02 10.80
CA ARG A 353 0.42 22.28 12.14
C ARG A 353 1.46 22.06 13.24
N THR A 354 2.47 21.23 13.00
CA THR A 354 3.51 20.88 13.99
C THR A 354 4.86 21.52 13.70
N THR A 355 5.11 21.88 12.44
CA THR A 355 6.27 22.66 11.99
C THR A 355 5.97 24.15 12.03
N SER A 356 7.01 24.97 11.96
CA SER A 356 6.91 26.42 12.04
C SER A 356 8.01 27.03 11.18
N ALA A 357 7.70 28.16 10.52
CA ALA A 357 8.69 28.97 9.82
C ALA A 357 9.75 29.57 10.77
N ARG A 358 9.65 29.38 12.09
CA ARG A 358 10.70 29.77 13.04
C ARG A 358 11.75 28.68 13.26
N HIS A 359 11.44 27.42 12.92
CA HIS A 359 12.37 26.32 13.12
C HIS A 359 13.51 26.36 12.10
N GLY A 360 14.75 26.09 12.54
CA GLY A 360 15.83 25.70 11.64
C GLY A 360 15.56 24.32 11.01
N LEU A 361 16.42 23.90 10.07
CA LEU A 361 16.27 22.61 9.37
C LEU A 361 16.22 21.42 10.34
N ILE A 362 17.10 21.40 11.36
CA ILE A 362 17.12 20.34 12.39
C ILE A 362 15.77 20.27 13.13
N GLY A 363 15.23 21.42 13.52
CA GLY A 363 13.93 21.49 14.18
C GLY A 363 12.79 20.99 13.29
N ALA A 364 12.82 21.32 12.00
CA ALA A 364 11.86 20.80 11.02
C ALA A 364 12.00 19.28 10.85
N CYS A 365 13.22 18.74 10.76
CA CYS A 365 13.49 17.30 10.68
C CYS A 365 12.93 16.54 11.88
N HIS A 366 13.12 17.04 13.11
CA HIS A 366 12.55 16.39 14.30
C HIS A 366 11.02 16.27 14.21
N LYS A 367 10.34 17.35 13.79
CA LYS A 367 8.87 17.32 13.63
C LYS A 367 8.41 16.36 12.53
N ILE A 368 9.15 16.29 11.42
CA ILE A 368 8.91 15.33 10.34
C ILE A 368 9.02 13.89 10.89
N ILE A 369 10.11 13.58 11.61
CA ILE A 369 10.35 12.26 12.18
C ILE A 369 9.22 11.88 13.16
N THR A 370 8.85 12.78 14.07
CA THR A 370 7.75 12.54 15.03
C THR A 370 6.43 12.25 14.31
N LEU A 371 6.10 13.02 13.25
CA LEU A 371 4.87 12.80 12.49
C LEU A 371 4.90 11.45 11.74
N ASN A 372 6.04 11.11 11.15
CA ASN A 372 6.22 9.83 10.45
C ASN A 372 6.10 8.65 11.41
N GLN A 373 6.66 8.74 12.61
CA GLN A 373 6.51 7.73 13.66
C GLN A 373 5.04 7.59 14.08
N LYS A 374 4.34 8.69 14.34
CA LYS A 374 2.90 8.67 14.67
C LYS A 374 2.06 7.96 13.61
N LYS A 375 2.46 8.07 12.33
CA LYS A 375 1.77 7.43 11.21
C LYS A 375 2.12 5.96 11.03
N ARG A 376 3.36 5.56 11.37
CA ARG A 376 3.84 4.18 11.31
C ARG A 376 3.40 3.34 12.49
N ILE A 377 3.14 3.95 13.64
CA ILE A 377 2.50 3.29 14.76
C ILE A 377 1.11 2.87 14.27
N PRO A 378 0.81 1.55 14.17
CA PRO A 378 -0.56 1.11 14.00
C PRO A 378 -1.37 1.79 15.10
N THR A 379 -2.63 2.18 14.86
CA THR A 379 -3.50 2.82 15.87
C THR A 379 -3.89 1.85 17.02
N VAL A 380 -2.90 1.18 17.60
CA VAL A 380 -2.89 0.22 18.69
C VAL A 380 -1.59 0.53 19.44
N GLN A 381 -1.71 0.96 20.69
CA GLN A 381 -0.64 1.47 21.57
C GLN A 381 -0.46 3.00 21.62
N ILE A 382 -1.54 3.70 21.98
CA ILE A 382 -1.39 4.71 23.04
C ILE A 382 -2.45 4.39 24.10
N GLN A 383 -2.06 3.55 25.05
CA GLN A 383 -2.53 3.56 26.42
C GLN A 383 -1.42 2.92 27.23
N ASN A 384 -0.52 3.75 27.74
CA ASN A 384 0.28 3.42 28.90
C ASN A 384 -0.04 4.48 29.98
N PRO A 385 -1.13 4.33 30.75
CA PRO A 385 -1.29 5.05 31.99
C PRO A 385 -0.57 4.23 33.06
N ASN A 386 0.65 4.64 33.41
CA ASN A 386 1.36 4.40 34.66
C ASN A 386 2.87 4.52 34.41
N ALA A 387 3.32 5.76 34.24
CA ALA A 387 4.64 6.16 34.68
C ALA A 387 4.41 6.84 36.03
N GLU A 388 4.78 6.16 37.10
CA GLU A 388 4.81 6.71 38.46
C GLU A 388 5.76 7.91 38.49
N ILE A 389 5.25 9.05 38.95
CA ILE A 389 6.04 10.23 39.26
C ILE A 389 6.58 10.03 40.69
N PRO A 390 7.88 10.28 40.96
CA PRO A 390 8.42 10.20 42.31
C PRO A 390 7.88 11.35 43.16
N ASN A 391 7.16 11.02 44.24
CA ASN A 391 6.74 11.98 45.25
C ASN A 391 7.89 12.28 46.23
N ALA A 392 8.36 13.52 46.19
CA ALA A 392 9.08 14.24 47.25
C ALA A 392 8.60 15.70 47.07
N GLU A 393 8.14 16.48 48.04
CA GLU A 393 8.32 16.55 49.49
C GLU A 393 7.05 17.15 50.14
N ILE A 394 6.85 16.85 51.42
CA ILE A 394 5.95 17.58 52.35
C ILE A 394 6.78 18.72 52.97
N PRO A 395 6.22 19.93 53.15
CA PRO A 395 6.00 20.43 54.53
C PRO A 395 4.63 21.12 54.66
N ASN A 396 3.70 20.56 55.45
CA ASN A 396 3.45 20.79 56.89
C ASN A 396 2.57 22.04 57.17
N PRO A 397 1.77 22.05 58.25
CA PRO A 397 0.44 22.61 58.28
C PRO A 397 0.44 23.94 59.05
N LYS A 398 -0.70 24.63 59.08
CA LYS A 398 -1.17 25.36 60.26
C LYS A 398 -2.57 25.91 60.01
N LEU A 399 -3.44 25.53 60.95
CA LEU A 399 -4.80 26.01 61.28
C LEU A 399 -5.93 25.64 60.32
#